data_AF-A0A352MIQ2-F1
#
_entry.id   AF-A0A352MIQ2-F1
#
_cell.length_a   1.000
_cell.length_b   1.000
_cell.length_c   1.000
_cell.angle_alpha   90.00
_cell.angle_beta   90.00
_cell.angle_gamma   90.00
#
_symmetry.space_group_name_H-M   'P 1'
#
loop_
_entity.id
_entity.type
_entity.pdbx_description
1 polymer ?
#
loop_
_entity_poly.entity_id
_entity_poly.type
_entity_poly.pdbx_seq_one_letter_code
_entity_poly.pdbx_strand_id
1 'polypeptide(L)'
;KRILENGSRRAKLLKCADRISNLTDLHRDTHSDQKITDYLDQTERYVIPMAREVNSDMLIELTDLVRRRRKLVKILEKCNPEEDKK
;
A
#
# COMPACT_ATOMS: atom_id res chain seq x y z
N LYS A 1 -10.10 4.41 9.06
CA LYS A 1 -10.04 4.53 10.54
C LYS A 1 -11.13 3.71 11.26
N ARG A 2 -12.44 3.90 10.99
CA ARG A 2 -13.55 3.17 11.66
C ARG A 2 -13.43 1.63 11.71
N ILE A 3 -13.03 0.98 10.61
CA ILE A 3 -12.85 -0.49 10.56
C ILE A 3 -11.63 -0.95 11.38
N LEU A 4 -10.59 -0.12 11.47
CA LEU A 4 -9.40 -0.47 12.26
C LEU A 4 -9.74 -0.52 13.74
N GLU A 5 -10.48 0.49 14.22
CA GLU A 5 -10.79 0.66 15.64
C GLU A 5 -11.97 -0.22 16.09
N ASN A 6 -13.04 -0.30 15.28
CA ASN A 6 -14.31 -0.90 15.69
C ASN A 6 -14.76 -2.05 14.77
N GLY A 7 -13.97 -2.40 13.76
CA GLY A 7 -14.32 -3.46 12.82
C GLY A 7 -14.20 -4.84 13.46
N SER A 8 -15.12 -5.74 13.13
CA SER A 8 -14.99 -7.14 13.51
C SER A 8 -13.75 -7.77 12.86
N ARG A 9 -13.25 -8.87 13.44
CA ARG A 9 -12.12 -9.62 12.88
C ARG A 9 -12.34 -9.98 11.40
N ARG A 10 -13.56 -10.35 11.01
CA ARG A 10 -13.93 -10.64 9.61
C ARG A 10 -13.88 -9.41 8.71
N ALA A 11 -14.32 -8.25 9.21
CA ALA A 11 -14.24 -7.00 8.45
C ALA A 11 -12.79 -6.55 8.23
N LYS A 12 -11.94 -6.68 9.25
CA LYS A 12 -10.49 -6.44 9.15
C LYS A 12 -9.83 -7.39 8.14
N LEU A 13 -10.15 -8.69 8.21
CA LEU A 13 -9.66 -9.69 7.26
C LEU A 13 -10.06 -9.38 5.80
N LEU A 14 -11.34 -9.08 5.57
CA LEU A 14 -11.83 -8.70 4.24
C LEU A 14 -11.13 -7.44 3.73
N LYS A 15 -10.85 -6.47 4.62
CA LYS A 15 -10.16 -5.24 4.23
C LYS A 15 -8.69 -5.47 3.90
N CYS A 16 -8.02 -6.37 4.60
CA CYS A 16 -6.67 -6.81 4.26
C CYS A 16 -6.64 -7.48 2.88
N ALA A 17 -7.56 -8.41 2.61
CA ALA A 17 -7.65 -9.10 1.32
C ALA A 17 -7.90 -8.11 0.16
N ASP A 18 -8.88 -7.22 0.30
CA ASP A 18 -9.15 -6.11 -0.65
C ASP A 18 -7.89 -5.28 -0.91
N ARG A 19 -7.12 -4.96 0.14
CA ARG A 19 -5.91 -4.16 -0.01
C ARG A 19 -4.80 -4.90 -0.74
N ILE A 20 -4.63 -6.20 -0.50
CA ILE A 20 -3.66 -7.02 -1.23
C ILE A 20 -4.01 -7.03 -2.72
N SER A 21 -5.27 -7.33 -3.08
CA SER A 21 -5.75 -7.32 -4.47
C SER A 21 -5.52 -5.96 -5.16
N ASN A 22 -5.84 -4.86 -4.46
CA ASN A 22 -5.62 -3.53 -5.04
C ASN A 22 -4.12 -3.20 -5.19
N LEU A 23 -3.25 -3.69 -4.31
CA LEU A 23 -1.80 -3.47 -4.41
C LEU A 23 -1.15 -4.34 -5.50
N THR A 24 -1.69 -5.51 -5.81
CA THR A 24 -1.26 -6.32 -6.95
C THR A 24 -1.72 -5.68 -8.26
N ASP A 25 -2.96 -5.22 -8.32
CA ASP A 25 -3.59 -4.63 -9.51
C ASP A 25 -3.31 -3.13 -9.70
N LEU A 26 -2.42 -2.55 -8.87
CA LEU A 26 -2.05 -1.15 -8.97
C LEU A 26 -1.25 -0.91 -10.26
N HIS A 27 -1.96 -0.62 -11.35
CA HIS A 27 -1.38 -0.21 -12.63
C HIS A 27 -0.95 1.25 -12.51
N ARG A 28 0.34 1.54 -12.76
CA ARG A 28 0.92 2.87 -12.56
C ARG A 28 0.62 3.83 -13.71
N ASP A 29 0.12 3.33 -14.85
CA ASP A 29 -0.27 4.16 -15.99
C ASP A 29 -1.53 5.01 -15.72
N THR A 30 -2.31 4.66 -14.68
CA THR A 30 -3.58 5.34 -14.35
C THR A 30 -3.47 6.27 -13.14
N HIS A 31 -2.34 6.28 -12.42
CA HIS A 31 -2.19 6.99 -11.15
C HIS A 31 -0.85 7.72 -11.07
N SER A 32 -0.89 9.01 -10.73
CA SER A 32 0.32 9.80 -10.47
C SER A 32 1.12 9.25 -9.29
N ASP A 33 2.42 9.49 -9.28
CA ASP A 33 3.31 9.00 -8.22
C ASP A 33 2.88 9.47 -6.82
N GLN A 34 2.37 10.70 -6.69
CA GLN A 34 1.81 11.20 -5.44
C GLN A 34 0.63 10.35 -4.94
N LYS A 35 -0.29 9.96 -5.84
CA LYS A 35 -1.44 9.11 -5.45
C LYS A 35 -0.99 7.72 -5.02
N ILE A 36 0.04 7.19 -5.66
CA ILE A 36 0.62 5.89 -5.28
C ILE A 36 1.24 5.99 -3.89
N THR A 37 2.04 7.03 -3.62
CA THR A 37 2.65 7.27 -2.30
C THR A 37 1.59 7.42 -1.21
N ASP A 38 0.57 8.26 -1.43
CA ASP A 38 -0.52 8.45 -0.46
C ASP A 38 -1.26 7.12 -0.19
N TYR A 39 -1.44 6.30 -1.22
CA TYR A 39 -2.10 4.99 -1.10
C TYR A 39 -1.26 3.98 -0.29
N LEU A 40 0.06 3.99 -0.48
CA LEU A 40 1.01 3.20 0.29
C LEU A 40 1.05 3.66 1.76
N ASP A 41 1.11 4.96 2.01
CA ASP A 41 1.08 5.54 3.35
C ASP A 41 -0.22 5.19 4.11
N GLN A 42 -1.36 5.26 3.44
CA GLN A 42 -2.64 4.81 4.01
C GLN A 42 -2.63 3.32 4.34
N THR A 43 -1.99 2.51 3.50
CA THR A 43 -1.90 1.06 3.71
C THR A 43 -1.09 0.75 4.96
N GLU A 44 0.07 1.40 5.12
CA GLU A 44 0.91 1.26 6.31
C GLU A 44 0.21 1.75 7.57
N ARG A 45 -0.46 2.91 7.49
CA ARG A 45 -1.08 3.53 8.66
C ARG A 45 -2.33 2.79 9.14
N TYR A 46 -3.11 2.22 8.23
CA TYR A 46 -4.43 1.69 8.57
C TYR A 46 -4.60 0.19 8.36
N VAL A 47 -3.99 -0.41 7.34
CA VAL A 47 -4.27 -1.80 6.97
C VAL A 47 -3.24 -2.77 7.53
N ILE A 48 -1.96 -2.39 7.60
CA ILE A 48 -0.92 -3.20 8.25
C ILE A 48 -1.26 -3.50 9.73
N PRO A 49 -1.75 -2.55 10.54
CA PRO A 49 -2.20 -2.85 11.90
C PRO A 49 -3.38 -3.84 11.93
N MET A 50 -4.34 -3.73 10.99
CA MET A 50 -5.42 -4.72 10.89
C MET A 50 -4.87 -6.11 10.60
N ALA A 51 -3.92 -6.24 9.67
CA ALA A 51 -3.31 -7.52 9.29
C ALA A 51 -2.64 -8.19 10.49
N ARG A 52 -1.89 -7.41 11.28
CA ARG A 52 -1.25 -7.87 12.52
C ARG A 52 -2.24 -8.49 13.51
N GLU A 53 -3.46 -7.97 13.59
CA GLU A 53 -4.49 -8.50 14.48
C GLU A 53 -5.22 -9.74 13.94
N VAL A 54 -5.25 -9.92 12.61
CA VAL A 54 -6.12 -10.95 12.00
C VAL A 54 -5.37 -12.15 11.42
N ASN A 55 -4.23 -11.95 10.77
CA ASN A 55 -3.48 -12.98 10.06
C ASN A 55 -2.02 -12.55 9.79
N SER A 56 -1.07 -13.34 10.30
CA SER A 56 0.38 -13.10 10.16
C SER A 56 0.88 -13.18 8.72
N ASP A 57 0.34 -14.08 7.91
CA ASP A 57 0.74 -14.26 6.51
C ASP A 57 0.32 -13.05 5.68
N MET A 58 -0.89 -12.53 5.92
CA MET A 58 -1.36 -11.28 5.30
C MET A 58 -0.52 -10.07 5.72
N LEU A 59 -0.02 -10.05 6.96
CA LEU A 59 0.89 -9.00 7.42
C LEU A 59 2.21 -9.02 6.64
N ILE A 60 2.78 -10.22 6.42
CA ILE A 60 4.01 -10.40 5.65
C ILE A 60 3.78 -9.92 4.21
N GLU A 61 2.72 -10.40 3.56
CA GLU A 61 2.40 -10.06 2.17
C GLU A 61 2.18 -8.56 1.98
N LEU A 62 1.37 -7.92 2.85
CA LEU A 62 1.12 -6.47 2.76
C LEU A 62 2.40 -5.64 2.94
N THR A 63 3.25 -6.02 3.90
CA THR A 63 4.51 -5.32 4.17
C THR A 63 5.46 -5.44 2.98
N ASP A 64 5.56 -6.63 2.40
CA ASP A 64 6.41 -6.90 1.24
C ASP A 64 5.92 -6.17 -0.01
N LEU A 65 4.61 -6.19 -0.28
CA LEU A 65 4.01 -5.47 -1.41
C LEU A 65 4.27 -3.98 -1.31
N VAL A 66 4.04 -3.38 -0.13
CA VAL A 66 4.29 -1.95 0.09
C VAL A 66 5.77 -1.62 -0.12
N ARG A 67 6.68 -2.43 0.43
CA ARG A 67 8.12 -2.22 0.27
C ARG A 67 8.56 -2.29 -1.20
N ARG A 68 8.09 -3.28 -1.95
CA ARG A 68 8.38 -3.44 -3.39
C ARG A 68 7.87 -2.23 -4.18
N ARG A 69 6.65 -1.78 -3.91
CA ARG A 69 6.04 -0.61 -4.56
C ARG A 69 6.78 0.68 -4.25
N ARG A 70 7.16 0.95 -2.98
CA ARG A 70 8.00 2.11 -2.62
C ARG A 70 9.34 2.11 -3.35
N LYS A 71 9.99 0.94 -3.49
CA LYS A 71 11.25 0.80 -4.23
C LYS A 71 11.06 1.15 -5.71
N LEU A 72 9.98 0.70 -6.33
CA LEU A 72 9.67 1.03 -7.72
C LEU A 72 9.38 2.52 -7.91
N VAL A 73 8.69 3.18 -6.98
CA VAL A 73 8.49 4.65 -7.04
C VAL A 73 9.83 5.37 -7.01
N LYS A 74 10.68 5.03 -6.03
CA LYS A 74 12.00 5.65 -5.87
C LYS A 74 12.95 5.42 -7.06
N ILE A 75 12.86 4.27 -7.74
CA ILE A 75 13.67 4.01 -8.94
C ILE A 75 13.21 4.90 -10.10
N LEU A 76 11.90 5.05 -10.29
CA LEU A 76 11.37 5.87 -11.38
C LEU A 76 11.63 7.36 -11.16
N GLU A 77 11.51 7.87 -9.93
CA GLU A 77 11.92 9.25 -9.59
C GLU A 77 13.38 9.51 -9.99
N LYS A 78 14.28 8.55 -9.75
CA LYS A 78 15.70 8.65 -10.13
C LYS A 78 15.95 8.52 -11.64
N CYS A 79 15.02 7.91 -12.37
CA CYS A 79 15.10 7.72 -13.82
C CYS A 79 14.38 8.83 -14.61
N ASN A 80 13.86 9.87 -13.95
CA ASN A 80 13.25 11.03 -14.61
C ASN A 80 14.17 12.28 -14.49
N PRO A 81 15.25 12.37 -15.30
CA PRO A 81 16.26 13.45 -15.20
C PRO A 81 15.82 14.81 -15.78
N GLU A 82 14.53 15.06 -16.02
CA GLU A 82 14.05 16.25 -16.72
C GLU A 82 13.82 17.50 -15.82
N GLU A 83 14.19 17.47 -14.54
CA GLU A 83 14.08 18.66 -13.66
C GLU A 83 15.40 19.24 -13.13
N ASP A 84 16.56 18.71 -13.56
CA ASP A 84 17.88 19.31 -13.22
C ASP A 84 18.30 20.45 -14.19
N LYS A 85 17.36 20.99 -14.97
CA LYS A 85 17.57 22.19 -15.80
C LYS A 85 16.45 23.21 -15.61
N LYS A 86 16.51 23.97 -14.53
CA LYS A 86 15.97 25.34 -14.54
C LYS A 86 16.76 26.28 -13.65
#